data_AF-A0A542MXB8-F1
#
_entry.id   AF-A0A542MXB8-F1
#
_cell.length_a   1.000
_cell.length_b   1.000
_cell.length_c   1.000
_cell.angle_alpha   90.00
_cell.angle_beta   90.00
_cell.angle_gamma   90.00
#
_symmetry.space_group_name_H-M   'P 1'
#
loop_
_entity.id
_entity.type
_entity.pdbx_description
1 polymer ?
#
loop_
_entity_poly.entity_id
_entity_poly.type
_entity_poly.pdbx_seq_one_letter_code
_entity_poly.pdbx_strand_id
1 'polypeptide(L)'
;MSNRPSPVAWFEDDPHRLLRDREEIGQFAPELRFVEPTTAAPGGGWVGKLPLWPFDRTAPAGLESHYQDGGLELVVNYGPAYPMVPPDLWPTNPYPEIEERSQAVWHVLPSGALCLLQSVGQWHPEASITQMLMKAAGWRLEYALMKAGRLERMTESGIVSNAGLDALLVEAGA
;
A
#
# COMPACT_ATOMS: atom_id res chain seq x y z
N MET A 1 -21.48 -10.35 37.87
CA MET A 1 -21.66 -10.51 36.40
C MET A 1 -20.94 -9.36 35.75
N SER A 2 -19.87 -9.62 35.00
CA SER A 2 -19.08 -8.55 34.37
C SER A 2 -19.86 -8.01 33.17
N ASN A 3 -20.21 -6.73 33.21
CA ASN A 3 -20.90 -6.04 32.13
C ASN A 3 -19.89 -5.78 31.01
N ARG A 4 -19.63 -6.78 30.15
CA ARG A 4 -18.78 -6.56 28.97
C ARG A 4 -19.58 -5.73 27.96
N PRO A 5 -19.04 -4.60 27.46
CA PRO A 5 -19.69 -3.87 26.39
C PRO A 5 -19.80 -4.76 25.15
N SER A 6 -20.89 -4.60 24.39
CA SER A 6 -21.01 -5.21 23.06
C SER A 6 -19.90 -4.68 22.17
N PRO A 7 -19.29 -5.52 21.30
CA PRO A 7 -18.34 -5.04 20.30
C PRO A 7 -19.00 -4.00 19.39
N VAL A 8 -18.29 -2.89 19.16
CA VAL A 8 -18.67 -1.79 18.27
C VAL A 8 -17.66 -1.77 17.12
N ALA A 9 -18.09 -1.37 15.92
CA ALA A 9 -17.17 -1.26 14.79
C ALA A 9 -16.19 -0.10 15.01
N TRP A 10 -14.96 -0.19 14.50
CA TRP A 10 -13.95 0.83 14.75
C TRP A 10 -14.36 2.23 14.29
N PHE A 11 -15.09 2.33 13.18
CA PHE A 11 -15.54 3.60 12.61
C PHE A 11 -16.79 4.15 13.30
N GLU A 12 -17.47 3.34 14.12
CA GLU A 12 -18.53 3.82 15.01
C GLU A 12 -17.93 4.38 16.31
N ASP A 13 -16.82 3.80 16.78
CA ASP A 13 -16.06 4.26 17.95
C ASP A 13 -15.22 5.52 17.63
N ASP A 14 -14.56 5.55 16.47
CA ASP A 14 -13.79 6.69 15.95
C ASP A 14 -14.24 7.10 14.52
N PRO A 15 -15.39 7.78 14.38
CA PRO A 15 -15.88 8.23 13.09
C PRO A 15 -15.01 9.33 12.47
N HIS A 16 -14.28 10.09 13.30
CA HIS A 16 -13.38 11.15 12.83
C HIS A 16 -12.20 10.54 12.07
N ARG A 17 -11.70 9.37 12.49
CA ARG A 17 -10.68 8.65 11.74
C ARG A 17 -11.14 8.28 10.33
N LEU A 18 -12.34 7.71 10.17
CA LEU A 18 -12.83 7.34 8.86
C LEU A 18 -12.99 8.57 7.94
N LEU A 19 -13.49 9.69 8.48
CA LEU A 19 -13.61 10.94 7.71
C LEU A 19 -12.26 11.45 7.25
N ARG A 20 -11.26 11.46 8.14
CA ARG A 20 -9.89 11.86 7.82
C ARG A 20 -9.29 10.98 6.74
N ASP A 21 -9.39 9.66 6.87
CA ASP A 21 -8.88 8.72 5.87
C ASP A 21 -9.53 8.95 4.51
N ARG A 22 -10.85 9.22 4.47
CA ARG A 22 -11.57 9.53 3.23
C ARG A 22 -11.06 10.79 2.54
N GLU A 23 -10.79 11.83 3.31
CA GLU A 23 -10.24 13.09 2.80
C GLU A 23 -8.81 12.90 2.29
N GLU A 24 -7.93 12.35 3.13
CA GLU A 24 -6.51 12.17 2.80
C GLU A 24 -6.33 11.24 1.60
N ILE A 25 -7.04 10.10 1.55
CA ILE A 25 -6.96 9.16 0.42
C ILE A 25 -7.57 9.78 -0.84
N GLY A 26 -8.72 10.47 -0.74
CA GLY A 26 -9.35 11.10 -1.89
C GLY A 26 -8.45 12.15 -2.55
N GLN A 27 -7.63 12.85 -1.78
CA GLN A 27 -6.62 13.78 -2.29
C GLN A 27 -5.39 13.06 -2.85
N PHE A 28 -4.89 12.04 -2.13
CA PHE A 28 -3.66 11.34 -2.48
C PHE A 28 -3.79 10.41 -3.69
N ALA A 29 -4.88 9.63 -3.76
CA ALA A 29 -5.13 8.64 -4.80
C ALA A 29 -6.60 8.69 -5.23
N PRO A 30 -6.98 9.63 -6.12
CA PRO A 30 -8.38 9.85 -6.53
C PRO A 30 -9.06 8.65 -7.20
N GLU A 31 -8.28 7.69 -7.71
CA GLU A 31 -8.80 6.46 -8.32
C GLU A 31 -9.14 5.36 -7.30
N LEU A 32 -8.77 5.53 -6.03
CA LEU A 32 -9.21 4.64 -4.95
C LEU A 32 -10.65 4.97 -4.56
N ARG A 33 -11.49 3.94 -4.56
CA ARG A 33 -12.91 4.04 -4.19
C ARG A 33 -13.11 3.37 -2.84
N PHE A 34 -13.76 4.08 -1.92
CA PHE A 34 -14.13 3.50 -0.64
C PHE A 34 -15.17 2.39 -0.86
N VAL A 35 -14.96 1.26 -0.18
CA VAL A 35 -15.89 0.13 -0.15
C VAL A 35 -16.46 0.07 1.25
N GLU A 36 -17.78 0.18 1.34
CA GLU A 36 -18.50 0.12 2.61
C GLU A 36 -18.31 -1.24 3.30
N PRO A 37 -18.36 -1.30 4.65
CA PRO A 37 -18.24 -2.53 5.41
C PRO A 37 -19.23 -3.61 4.95
N THR A 38 -18.75 -4.85 4.88
CA THR A 38 -19.56 -6.03 4.57
C THR A 38 -19.26 -7.16 5.55
N THR A 39 -20.02 -8.26 5.49
CA THR A 39 -19.72 -9.46 6.29
C THR A 39 -18.34 -10.05 5.99
N ALA A 40 -17.83 -9.90 4.76
CA ALA A 40 -16.50 -10.38 4.36
C ALA A 40 -15.38 -9.38 4.67
N ALA A 41 -15.70 -8.09 4.76
CA ALA A 41 -14.77 -7.00 5.05
C ALA A 41 -15.40 -6.08 6.12
N PRO A 42 -15.38 -6.47 7.41
CA PRO A 42 -16.17 -5.82 8.46
C PRO A 42 -15.70 -4.41 8.80
N GLY A 43 -14.49 -4.00 8.42
CA GLY A 43 -14.01 -2.62 8.56
C GLY A 43 -14.16 -1.78 7.29
N GLY A 44 -14.67 -2.34 6.19
CA GLY A 44 -14.63 -1.71 4.88
C GLY A 44 -13.19 -1.56 4.36
N GLY A 45 -13.00 -0.69 3.39
CA GLY A 45 -11.69 -0.52 2.78
C GLY A 45 -11.70 0.32 1.52
N TRP A 46 -10.72 0.06 0.66
CA TRP A 46 -10.56 0.78 -0.61
C TRP A 46 -10.20 -0.18 -1.73
N VAL A 47 -10.61 0.14 -2.95
CA VAL A 47 -10.20 -0.59 -4.15
C VAL A 47 -9.90 0.38 -5.27
N GLY A 48 -8.85 0.13 -6.05
CA GLY A 48 -8.54 0.90 -7.24
C GLY A 48 -7.05 0.98 -7.49
N LYS A 49 -6.64 2.06 -8.16
CA LYS A 49 -5.26 2.28 -8.62
C LYS A 49 -4.60 3.43 -7.87
N LEU A 50 -3.34 3.26 -7.51
CA LEU A 50 -2.49 4.34 -7.00
C LEU A 50 -1.91 5.16 -8.15
N PRO A 51 -1.58 6.45 -7.93
CA PRO A 51 -0.72 7.18 -8.84
C PRO A 51 0.59 6.41 -9.06
N LEU A 52 1.08 6.43 -10.30
CA LEU A 52 2.37 5.81 -10.64
C LEU A 52 3.52 6.43 -9.84
N TRP A 53 3.45 7.74 -9.60
CA TRP A 53 4.50 8.51 -8.93
C TRP A 53 3.93 9.52 -7.93
N PRO A 54 3.58 9.10 -6.70
CA PRO A 54 3.04 9.99 -5.68
C PRO A 54 4.11 10.61 -4.76
N PHE A 55 5.38 10.62 -5.18
CA PHE A 55 6.49 11.08 -4.34
C PHE A 55 6.69 12.59 -4.42
N ASP A 56 7.19 13.19 -3.34
CA ASP A 56 7.54 14.61 -3.28
C ASP A 56 8.89 14.90 -3.94
N ARG A 57 9.04 14.44 -5.19
CA ARG A 57 10.20 14.65 -6.06
C ARG A 57 9.82 14.42 -7.52
N THR A 58 10.58 15.04 -8.42
CA THR A 58 10.37 14.89 -9.86
C THR A 58 10.49 13.43 -10.29
N ALA A 59 9.54 12.98 -11.12
CA ALA A 59 9.60 11.66 -11.74
C ALA A 59 10.73 11.57 -12.78
N PRO A 60 11.40 10.41 -12.91
CA PRO A 60 12.35 10.17 -13.99
C PRO A 60 11.70 10.39 -15.36
N ALA A 61 12.44 11.01 -16.27
CA ALA A 61 11.97 11.22 -17.63
C ALA A 61 11.68 9.87 -18.31
N GLY A 62 10.51 9.76 -18.95
CA GLY A 62 10.10 8.54 -19.67
C GLY A 62 9.46 7.46 -18.80
N LEU A 63 9.31 7.64 -17.48
CA LEU A 63 8.72 6.64 -16.58
C LEU A 63 7.38 6.07 -17.10
N GLU A 64 6.45 6.92 -17.53
CA GLU A 64 5.14 6.49 -18.01
C GLU A 64 5.20 5.57 -19.23
N SER A 65 6.24 5.70 -20.08
CA SER A 65 6.41 4.85 -21.26
C SER A 65 6.77 3.40 -20.90
N HIS A 66 7.38 3.20 -19.73
CA HIS A 66 7.78 1.88 -19.20
C HIS A 66 6.72 1.25 -18.30
N TYR A 67 5.80 2.07 -17.76
CA TYR A 67 4.72 1.65 -16.87
C TYR A 67 3.38 2.00 -17.51
N GLN A 68 3.11 1.44 -18.69
CA GLN A 68 1.91 1.75 -19.49
C GLN A 68 0.60 1.40 -18.76
N ASP A 69 0.64 0.40 -17.88
CA ASP A 69 -0.51 0.01 -17.05
C ASP A 69 -0.73 0.96 -15.85
N GLY A 70 0.17 1.93 -15.66
CA GLY A 70 0.14 2.90 -14.57
C GLY A 70 0.66 2.36 -13.25
N GLY A 71 0.15 2.94 -12.16
CA GLY A 71 0.52 2.57 -10.79
C GLY A 71 -0.08 1.24 -10.32
N LEU A 72 0.05 0.97 -9.02
CA LEU A 72 -0.41 -0.27 -8.42
C LEU A 72 -1.94 -0.34 -8.34
N GLU A 73 -2.55 -1.40 -8.84
CA GLU A 73 -3.92 -1.75 -8.46
C GLU A 73 -3.88 -2.55 -7.16
N LEU A 74 -4.72 -2.17 -6.19
CA LEU A 74 -4.78 -2.83 -4.89
C LEU A 74 -6.16 -2.77 -4.25
N VAL A 75 -6.29 -3.61 -3.22
CA VAL A 75 -7.33 -3.55 -2.20
C VAL A 75 -6.70 -3.18 -0.87
N VAL A 76 -7.26 -2.19 -0.18
CA VAL A 76 -6.98 -1.86 1.21
C VAL A 76 -8.09 -2.47 2.05
N ASN A 77 -7.76 -3.23 3.09
CA ASN A 77 -8.74 -3.81 4.01
C ASN A 77 -8.51 -3.31 5.43
N TYR A 78 -9.50 -2.62 5.99
CA TYR A 78 -9.46 -2.23 7.40
C TYR A 78 -9.86 -3.41 8.28
N GLY A 79 -8.93 -3.87 9.10
CA GLY A 79 -9.20 -4.88 10.12
C GLY A 79 -10.09 -4.31 11.24
N PRO A 80 -10.76 -5.18 12.03
CA PRO A 80 -11.59 -4.75 13.16
C PRO A 80 -10.85 -3.94 14.23
N ALA A 81 -9.52 -4.06 14.29
CA ALA A 81 -8.67 -3.35 15.24
C ALA A 81 -8.03 -2.07 14.66
N TYR A 82 -8.38 -1.66 13.45
CA TYR A 82 -7.97 -0.35 12.92
C TYR A 82 -8.56 0.77 13.80
N PRO A 83 -7.88 1.90 14.04
CA PRO A 83 -6.52 2.24 13.64
C PRO A 83 -5.43 1.76 14.61
N MET A 84 -5.74 0.96 15.63
CA MET A 84 -4.69 0.43 16.53
C MET A 84 -3.76 -0.56 15.84
N VAL A 85 -4.27 -1.27 14.83
CA VAL A 85 -3.52 -2.16 13.93
C VAL A 85 -3.62 -1.61 12.51
N PRO A 86 -2.54 -1.59 11.73
CA PRO A 86 -2.57 -1.11 10.35
C PRO A 86 -3.53 -1.94 9.48
N PRO A 87 -4.04 -1.38 8.38
CA PRO A 87 -4.79 -2.13 7.39
C PRO A 87 -3.87 -3.04 6.58
N ASP A 88 -4.46 -4.06 5.97
CA ASP A 88 -3.75 -4.88 4.97
C ASP A 88 -3.87 -4.24 3.59
N LEU A 89 -2.77 -4.20 2.85
CA LEU A 89 -2.74 -3.73 1.46
C LEU A 89 -2.43 -4.91 0.55
N TRP A 90 -3.37 -5.23 -0.33
CA TRP A 90 -3.33 -6.39 -1.22
C TRP A 90 -3.17 -5.93 -2.66
N PRO A 91 -2.00 -6.13 -3.28
CA PRO A 91 -1.84 -5.82 -4.70
C PRO A 91 -2.75 -6.76 -5.51
N THR A 92 -3.41 -6.24 -6.54
CA THR A 92 -4.25 -7.02 -7.46
C THR A 92 -3.68 -7.04 -8.87
N ASN A 93 -2.93 -5.99 -9.24
CA ASN A 93 -2.17 -5.95 -10.50
C ASN A 93 -0.92 -5.06 -10.34
N PRO A 94 0.30 -5.62 -10.46
CA PRO A 94 0.60 -7.04 -10.59
C PRO A 94 0.27 -7.79 -9.30
N TYR A 95 -0.10 -9.07 -9.42
CA TYR A 95 -0.32 -9.94 -8.27
C TYR A 95 0.96 -10.75 -7.99
N PRO A 96 1.50 -10.73 -6.75
CA PRO A 96 2.68 -11.50 -6.40
C PRO A 96 2.47 -13.00 -6.59
N GLU A 97 3.48 -13.65 -7.16
CA GLU A 97 3.52 -15.10 -7.33
C GLU A 97 3.59 -15.80 -5.96
N ILE A 98 3.23 -17.08 -5.91
CA ILE A 98 3.19 -17.84 -4.65
C ILE A 98 4.61 -17.94 -4.06
N GLU A 99 5.59 -18.12 -4.93
CA GLU A 99 7.01 -18.24 -4.64
C GLU A 99 7.57 -16.96 -4.00
N GLU A 100 7.00 -15.80 -4.32
CA GLU A 100 7.42 -14.48 -3.83
C GLU A 100 6.87 -14.19 -2.41
N ARG A 101 5.91 -14.99 -1.94
CA ARG A 101 5.28 -14.81 -0.62
C ARG A 101 6.14 -15.35 0.51
N SER A 102 6.00 -14.72 1.68
CA SER A 102 6.78 -15.05 2.88
C SER A 102 8.29 -14.78 2.73
N GLN A 103 8.71 -14.23 1.59
CA GLN A 103 10.08 -13.85 1.34
C GLN A 103 10.24 -12.35 1.62
N ALA A 104 11.07 -12.02 2.62
CA ALA A 104 11.31 -10.63 3.01
C ALA A 104 11.85 -9.78 1.84
N VAL A 105 12.55 -10.39 0.88
CA VAL A 105 13.15 -9.69 -0.26
C VAL A 105 12.12 -9.07 -1.23
N TRP A 106 10.87 -9.56 -1.20
CA TRP A 106 9.75 -9.04 -2.00
C TRP A 106 8.79 -8.17 -1.20
N HIS A 107 8.96 -8.08 0.13
CA HIS A 107 8.00 -7.44 1.03
C HIS A 107 6.56 -7.96 0.84
N VAL A 108 6.38 -9.28 0.71
CA VAL A 108 5.06 -9.92 0.59
C VAL A 108 4.85 -10.92 1.73
N LEU A 109 3.74 -10.75 2.47
CA LEU A 109 3.31 -11.66 3.53
C LEU A 109 2.85 -13.02 2.95
N PRO A 110 2.80 -14.10 3.74
CA PRO A 110 2.28 -15.39 3.28
C PRO A 110 0.87 -15.29 2.68
N SER A 111 0.08 -14.36 3.19
CA SER A 111 -1.27 -14.08 2.70
C SER A 111 -1.26 -13.59 1.24
N GLY A 112 -0.24 -12.83 0.84
CA GLY A 112 -0.18 -12.07 -0.42
C GLY A 112 -0.30 -10.55 -0.22
N ALA A 113 -0.62 -10.10 0.99
CA ALA A 113 -0.58 -8.68 1.36
C ALA A 113 0.85 -8.15 1.42
N LEU A 114 1.02 -6.85 1.24
CA LEU A 114 2.32 -6.19 1.32
C LEU A 114 2.79 -6.04 2.78
N CYS A 115 4.05 -6.39 3.01
CA CYS A 115 4.76 -6.17 4.26
C CYS A 115 5.50 -4.82 4.20
N LEU A 116 4.74 -3.72 4.28
CA LEU A 116 5.26 -2.35 4.12
C LEU A 116 5.83 -1.72 5.40
N LEU A 117 5.58 -2.38 6.54
CA LEU A 117 6.07 -1.98 7.84
C LEU A 117 7.23 -2.91 8.20
N GLN A 118 8.43 -2.35 8.17
CA GLN A 118 9.67 -3.13 8.18
C GLN A 118 10.17 -3.43 9.59
N SER A 119 9.64 -2.76 10.60
CA SER A 119 9.87 -3.09 11.99
C SER A 119 8.57 -3.03 12.78
N VAL A 120 8.52 -3.85 13.83
CA VAL A 120 7.47 -3.77 14.86
C VAL A 120 7.39 -2.32 15.36
N GLY A 121 6.19 -1.76 15.41
CA GLY A 121 5.95 -0.41 15.91
C GLY A 121 6.13 0.73 14.90
N GLN A 122 6.33 0.47 13.60
CA GLN A 122 6.30 1.53 12.58
C GLN A 122 4.90 2.12 12.33
N TRP A 123 3.86 1.42 12.77
CA TRP A 123 2.51 1.93 12.73
C TRP A 123 2.17 2.67 14.02
N HIS A 124 1.71 3.91 13.88
CA HIS A 124 1.10 4.68 14.95
C HIS A 124 -0.38 4.86 14.63
N PRO A 125 -1.29 4.70 15.60
CA PRO A 125 -2.72 4.89 15.36
C PRO A 125 -3.06 6.26 14.78
N GLU A 126 -2.23 7.29 14.96
CA GLU A 126 -2.42 8.64 14.44
C GLU A 126 -1.83 8.84 13.03
N ALA A 127 -1.02 7.90 12.55
CA ALA A 127 -0.35 7.98 11.25
C ALA A 127 -1.36 7.99 10.10
N SER A 128 -1.07 8.75 9.04
CA SER A 128 -1.88 8.73 7.83
C SER A 128 -1.64 7.44 7.06
N ILE A 129 -2.73 6.80 6.62
CA ILE A 129 -2.66 5.64 5.73
C ILE A 129 -2.00 5.97 4.39
N THR A 130 -2.00 7.24 3.96
CA THR A 130 -1.32 7.66 2.72
C THR A 130 0.18 7.37 2.76
N GLN A 131 0.80 7.32 3.94
CA GLN A 131 2.19 6.90 4.10
C GLN A 131 2.40 5.42 3.70
N MET A 132 1.43 4.55 3.99
CA MET A 132 1.46 3.16 3.52
C MET A 132 1.16 3.06 2.03
N LEU A 133 0.19 3.83 1.52
CA LEU A 133 -0.12 3.85 0.09
C LEU A 133 1.06 4.36 -0.74
N MET A 134 1.81 5.35 -0.25
CA MET A 134 3.05 5.82 -0.86
C MET A 134 4.11 4.72 -0.94
N LYS A 135 4.29 3.95 0.13
CA LYS A 135 5.18 2.77 0.12
C LYS A 135 4.70 1.69 -0.85
N ALA A 136 3.38 1.47 -0.96
CA ALA A 136 2.81 0.52 -1.91
C ALA A 136 3.01 0.95 -3.38
N ALA A 137 2.92 2.25 -3.68
CA ALA A 137 3.28 2.77 -4.99
C ALA A 137 4.76 2.54 -5.30
N GLY A 138 5.64 2.72 -4.30
CA GLY A 138 7.06 2.39 -4.46
C GLY A 138 7.31 0.90 -4.70
N TRP A 139 6.61 0.04 -3.96
CA TRP A 139 6.66 -1.41 -4.14
C TRP A 139 6.37 -1.82 -5.59
N ARG A 140 5.40 -1.21 -6.27
CA ARG A 140 5.07 -1.51 -7.68
C ARG A 140 6.22 -1.26 -8.65
N LEU A 141 6.98 -0.20 -8.42
CA LEU A 141 8.12 0.19 -9.25
C LEU A 141 9.29 -0.77 -9.01
N GLU A 142 9.60 -1.04 -7.74
CA GLU A 142 10.65 -2.00 -7.38
C GLU A 142 10.29 -3.43 -7.78
N TYR A 143 9.02 -3.81 -7.73
CA TYR A 143 8.55 -5.12 -8.18
C TYR A 143 8.86 -5.34 -9.65
N ALA A 144 8.63 -4.34 -10.50
CA ALA A 144 8.99 -4.42 -11.91
C ALA A 144 10.51 -4.58 -12.11
N LEU A 145 11.33 -3.85 -11.34
CA LEU A 145 12.78 -3.99 -11.39
C LEU A 145 13.26 -5.38 -10.93
N MET A 146 12.65 -5.93 -9.88
CA MET A 146 12.93 -7.30 -9.41
C MET A 146 12.58 -8.33 -10.49
N LYS A 147 11.40 -8.21 -11.12
CA LYS A 147 10.99 -9.12 -12.21
C LYS A 147 11.89 -8.98 -13.45
N ALA A 148 12.46 -7.81 -13.68
CA ALA A 148 13.45 -7.57 -14.74
C ALA A 148 14.88 -8.01 -14.36
N GLY A 149 15.11 -8.55 -13.15
CA GLY A 149 16.43 -8.95 -12.66
C GLY A 149 17.39 -7.77 -12.44
N ARG A 150 16.86 -6.54 -12.33
CA ARG A 150 17.64 -5.31 -12.09
C ARG A 150 17.84 -5.03 -10.60
N LEU A 151 17.03 -5.68 -9.76
CA LEU A 151 17.18 -5.71 -8.32
C LEU A 151 17.19 -7.17 -7.84
N GLU A 152 18.06 -7.46 -6.88
CA GLU A 152 18.08 -8.75 -6.18
C GLU A 152 17.19 -8.73 -4.93
N ARG A 153 16.95 -7.53 -4.38
CA ARG A 153 16.14 -7.32 -3.18
C ARG A 153 15.48 -5.95 -3.26
N MET A 154 14.21 -5.89 -2.84
CA MET A 154 13.54 -4.61 -2.61
C MET A 154 14.18 -3.83 -1.48
N THR A 155 14.14 -2.53 -1.59
CA THR A 155 14.73 -1.63 -0.62
C THR A 155 13.77 -1.40 0.57
N GLU A 156 14.35 -0.96 1.68
CA GLU A 156 13.58 -0.66 2.88
C GLU A 156 12.91 0.73 2.81
N SER A 157 13.51 1.71 2.17
CA SER A 157 12.89 3.07 2.09
C SER A 157 12.72 3.56 0.66
N GLY A 158 13.10 2.74 -0.31
CA GLY A 158 13.53 3.20 -1.61
C GLY A 158 12.39 3.50 -2.55
N ILE A 159 12.84 4.23 -3.55
CA ILE A 159 12.13 5.13 -4.44
C ILE A 159 11.41 6.33 -3.80
N VAL A 160 10.85 6.21 -2.59
CA VAL A 160 10.10 7.31 -1.97
C VAL A 160 11.01 8.52 -1.73
N SER A 161 12.17 8.31 -1.12
CA SER A 161 13.12 9.37 -0.77
C SER A 161 14.51 9.21 -1.40
N ASN A 162 14.74 8.13 -2.17
CA ASN A 162 16.05 7.82 -2.75
C ASN A 162 15.96 7.72 -4.28
N ALA A 163 16.69 8.60 -4.97
CA ALA A 163 16.77 8.64 -6.43
C ALA A 163 17.72 7.60 -7.03
N GLY A 164 18.41 6.79 -6.23
CA GLY A 164 19.41 5.82 -6.69
C GLY A 164 18.87 4.74 -7.63
N LEU A 165 17.54 4.51 -7.65
CA LEU A 165 16.89 3.57 -8.56
C LEU A 165 16.37 4.23 -9.85
N ASP A 166 16.40 5.56 -9.94
CA ASP A 166 15.75 6.30 -11.03
C ASP A 166 16.27 5.91 -12.41
N ALA A 167 17.59 5.74 -12.54
CA ALA A 167 18.21 5.30 -13.79
C ALA A 167 17.72 3.90 -14.20
N LEU A 168 17.58 2.98 -13.25
CA LEU A 168 17.12 1.61 -13.51
C LEU A 168 15.66 1.56 -13.97
N LEU A 169 14.82 2.46 -13.48
CA LEU A 169 13.41 2.55 -13.89
C LEU A 169 13.24 2.94 -15.35
N VAL A 170 14.19 3.69 -15.90
CA VAL A 170 14.21 4.12 -17.30
C VAL A 170 14.91 3.07 -18.17
N GLU A 171 15.96 2.42 -17.67
CA GLU A 171 16.69 1.38 -18.42
C GLU A 171 15.91 0.06 -18.53
N ALA A 172 15.03 -0.27 -17.59
CA ALA A 172 14.32 -1.54 -17.54
C ALA A 172 13.28 -1.75 -18.66
N GLY A 173 12.99 -0.74 -19.50
CA GLY A 173 12.15 -0.91 -20.69
C GLY A 173 12.87 -0.70 -22.02
N ALA A 174 14.18 -0.95 -22.08
CA ALA A 174 14.93 -1.19 -23.31
C ALA A 174 15.07 -2.69 -23.60
#